data_AF-A0A031LUY1-F1
#
_entry.id   AF-A0A031LUY1-F1
#
_cell.length_a   1.000
_cell.length_b   1.000
_cell.length_c   1.000
_cell.angle_alpha   90.00
_cell.angle_beta   90.00
_cell.angle_gamma   90.00
#
_symmetry.space_group_name_H-M   'P 1'
#
loop_
_entity.id
_entity.type
_entity.pdbx_description
1 polymer ?
#
loop_
_entity_poly.entity_id
_entity_poly.type
_entity_poly.pdbx_seq_one_letter_code
_entity_poly.pdbx_strand_id
1 'polypeptide(L)'
;MRYPAWKYLLILVVLVVSTLYALPSLYPDEPAVQISGAKAGSVIDDTVIQKAEQLLKSNNIQSHNNSFTQNAALLRLDSSEAQLKAKDILREGLGENYVVALNLAPTTPEWLQKIGARPMKLGLDLRGGVHFLLEVDMDKAIAQRMETSAADLRREFRENKIKFNSLSLNNNAITVQFANNEDRAAAMDQLRRNGNKYTQQALATENGASLRLTYTDTTKQEIQSYALDQNLTTLRNRINELGVAEALVQTQGSNRIVVELPGVQDTAEAKRILGRTANLEFRLVSDLNDQYIDPYSGKYNGQPLPPGTEVFAYESLDSGRELLLNRNRILTGERVQNASSGFGQDSGTAEVNITLDNAGGKLMSDATRSAVGKRMAVLFIENKQRISYVEDPETGAQTEVRTPYTESVVINAANIQAVLGSQFRITGLDSPQEAAELALMLRAGALAAPMYFVEERVIGPSLGQENIDKGVLSTQIGFILVAIWMVVFFRLFGVIANFALVFNLAMILTVMSWIGASLTLPGIAGIVITIGMAVDANVLICERIREEIKWGASPKQAIVAGYDRAYNTIFDSNLTTFLVAFILFAIGTGPIKGFAVTLMIGIVCSMFTAITVTRAIVQIIYGKKRNLKKLSI
;
A
#
# COMPACT_ATOMS: atom_id res chain seq x y z
N MET A 1 31.79 19.71 39.43
CA MET A 1 30.71 19.53 38.43
C MET A 1 30.91 20.49 37.27
N ARG A 2 31.62 20.09 36.22
CA ARG A 2 31.65 20.85 34.95
C ARG A 2 30.78 20.08 33.96
N TYR A 3 29.57 20.59 33.73
CA TYR A 3 28.73 20.08 32.65
C TYR A 3 29.12 20.82 31.37
N PRO A 4 29.57 20.14 30.30
CA PRO A 4 30.07 20.81 29.10
C PRO A 4 29.03 21.73 28.47
N ALA A 5 29.45 22.92 28.01
CA ALA A 5 28.55 23.91 27.41
C ALA A 5 27.82 23.36 26.16
N TRP A 6 28.49 22.51 25.38
CA TRP A 6 27.89 21.88 24.20
C TRP A 6 26.68 21.00 24.55
N LYS A 7 26.64 20.38 25.74
CA LYS A 7 25.48 19.58 26.16
C LYS A 7 24.26 20.45 26.45
N TYR A 8 24.45 21.64 27.00
CA TYR A 8 23.34 22.60 27.18
C TYR A 8 22.79 23.08 25.84
N LEU A 9 23.68 23.38 24.87
CA LEU A 9 23.28 23.74 23.51
C LEU A 9 22.51 22.60 22.84
N LEU A 10 23.00 21.36 22.96
CA LEU A 10 22.31 20.18 22.44
C LEU A 10 20.91 20.03 23.06
N ILE A 11 20.77 20.13 24.38
CA ILE A 11 19.46 20.04 25.05
C ILE A 11 18.51 21.13 24.56
N LEU A 12 19.00 22.36 24.40
CA LEU A 12 18.18 23.48 23.92
C LEU A 12 17.71 23.27 22.47
N VAL A 13 18.61 22.80 21.59
CA VAL A 13 18.26 22.48 20.20
C VAL A 13 17.21 21.38 20.15
N VAL A 14 17.42 20.27 20.87
CA VAL A 14 16.46 19.16 20.91
C VAL A 14 15.13 19.63 21.51
N LEU A 15 15.15 20.49 22.54
CA LEU A 15 13.93 21.03 23.15
C LEU A 15 13.12 21.90 22.19
N VAL A 16 13.77 22.80 21.47
CA VAL A 16 13.09 23.65 20.48
C VAL A 16 12.54 22.81 19.34
N VAL A 17 13.34 21.91 18.78
CA VAL A 17 12.92 21.03 17.69
C VAL A 17 11.75 20.15 18.12
N SER A 18 11.85 19.47 19.25
CA SER A 18 10.79 18.55 19.68
C SER A 18 9.51 19.27 20.08
N THR A 19 9.61 20.50 20.62
CA THR A 19 8.40 21.29 20.90
C THR A 19 7.73 21.73 19.60
N LEU A 20 8.51 22.23 18.63
CA LEU A 20 8.01 22.68 17.33
C LEU A 20 7.39 21.55 16.49
N TYR A 21 8.02 20.39 16.46
CA TYR A 21 7.56 19.24 15.66
C TYR A 21 6.51 18.37 16.38
N ALA A 22 6.35 18.50 17.70
CA ALA A 22 5.22 17.87 18.41
C ALA A 22 3.93 18.69 18.33
N LEU A 23 4.02 20.01 18.16
CA LEU A 23 2.86 20.92 18.09
C LEU A 23 1.79 20.52 17.05
N PRO A 24 2.13 20.08 15.82
CA PRO A 24 1.12 19.62 14.85
C PRO A 24 0.22 18.49 15.38
N SER A 25 0.74 17.61 16.22
CA SER A 25 -0.04 16.49 16.78
C SER A 25 -1.09 16.93 17.81
N LEU A 26 -1.08 18.20 18.25
CA LEU A 26 -2.16 18.79 19.05
C LEU A 26 -3.34 19.26 18.20
N TYR A 27 -3.20 19.25 16.87
CA TYR A 27 -4.23 19.60 15.91
C TYR A 27 -4.66 18.31 15.18
N PRO A 28 -5.53 17.48 15.78
CA PRO A 28 -6.02 16.27 15.13
C PRO A 28 -6.82 16.63 13.89
N ASP A 29 -6.77 15.74 12.89
CA ASP A 29 -7.53 15.95 11.66
C ASP A 29 -9.05 15.90 11.97
N GLU A 30 -9.81 16.76 11.32
CA GLU A 30 -11.27 16.83 11.48
C GLU A 30 -11.98 15.96 10.43
N PRO A 31 -13.12 15.33 10.76
CA PRO A 31 -13.96 14.64 9.79
C PRO A 31 -14.35 15.54 8.61
N ALA A 32 -14.19 15.06 7.37
CA ALA A 32 -14.52 15.83 6.18
C ALA A 32 -15.06 14.97 5.03
N VAL A 33 -15.82 15.58 4.13
CA VAL A 33 -16.23 14.95 2.88
C VAL A 33 -15.49 15.62 1.74
N GLN A 34 -14.78 14.82 0.95
CA GLN A 34 -14.12 15.27 -0.26
C GLN A 34 -15.03 15.03 -1.46
N ILE A 35 -15.16 16.06 -2.30
CA ILE A 35 -15.82 16.00 -3.58
C ILE A 35 -14.74 16.21 -4.65
N SER A 36 -14.58 15.25 -5.55
CA SER A 36 -13.67 15.33 -6.70
C SER A 36 -14.43 15.12 -8.00
N GLY A 37 -13.91 15.64 -9.11
CA GLY A 37 -14.50 15.41 -10.42
C GLY A 37 -14.40 13.94 -10.84
N ALA A 38 -15.46 13.40 -11.45
CA ALA A 38 -15.45 12.01 -11.95
C ALA A 38 -14.61 11.84 -13.23
N LYS A 39 -14.22 12.92 -13.90
CA LYS A 39 -13.40 12.92 -15.13
C LYS A 39 -12.16 13.79 -14.98
N ALA A 40 -11.08 13.40 -15.65
CA ALA A 40 -9.88 14.23 -15.73
C ALA A 40 -10.22 15.55 -16.44
N GLY A 41 -10.02 16.69 -15.75
CA GLY A 41 -10.37 18.03 -16.26
C GLY A 41 -11.74 18.56 -15.81
N SER A 42 -12.50 17.81 -15.00
CA SER A 42 -13.68 18.34 -14.30
C SER A 42 -13.26 19.43 -13.32
N VAL A 43 -13.55 20.69 -13.67
CA VAL A 43 -13.30 21.83 -12.79
C VAL A 43 -14.35 21.82 -11.68
N ILE A 44 -13.89 21.83 -10.44
CA ILE A 44 -14.76 22.07 -9.28
C ILE A 44 -14.71 23.56 -9.01
N ASP A 45 -15.86 24.21 -9.11
CA ASP A 45 -16.01 25.65 -8.87
C ASP A 45 -16.84 25.90 -7.58
N ASP A 46 -16.86 27.15 -7.10
CA ASP A 46 -17.64 27.57 -5.93
C ASP A 46 -19.13 27.20 -6.01
N THR A 47 -19.67 27.03 -7.22
CA THR A 47 -21.06 26.61 -7.45
C THR A 47 -21.34 25.21 -6.91
N VAL A 48 -20.37 24.30 -6.99
CA VAL A 48 -20.48 22.93 -6.48
C VAL A 48 -20.48 22.94 -4.96
N ILE A 49 -19.65 23.79 -4.35
CA ILE A 49 -19.59 23.97 -2.88
C ILE A 49 -20.90 24.56 -2.38
N GLN A 50 -21.42 25.62 -3.01
CA GLN A 50 -22.69 26.22 -2.62
C GLN A 50 -23.85 25.21 -2.71
N LYS A 51 -23.87 24.40 -3.76
CA LYS A 51 -24.87 23.33 -3.90
C LYS A 51 -24.70 22.26 -2.82
N ALA A 52 -23.46 21.83 -2.54
CA ALA A 52 -23.16 20.89 -1.47
C ALA A 52 -23.57 21.43 -0.09
N GLU A 53 -23.26 22.69 0.21
CA GLU A 53 -23.66 23.35 1.45
C GLU A 53 -25.17 23.47 1.60
N GLN A 54 -25.90 23.79 0.52
CA GLN A 54 -27.36 23.82 0.54
C GLN A 54 -27.95 22.44 0.84
N LEU A 55 -27.42 21.38 0.22
CA LEU A 55 -27.83 19.99 0.46
C LEU A 55 -27.57 19.55 1.91
N LEU A 56 -26.43 19.97 2.49
CA LEU A 56 -26.12 19.68 3.90
C LEU A 56 -27.04 20.47 4.85
N LYS A 57 -27.25 21.76 4.59
CA LYS A 57 -28.13 22.62 5.40
C LYS A 57 -29.57 22.15 5.37
N SER A 58 -30.10 21.72 4.22
CA SER A 58 -31.47 21.19 4.11
C SER A 58 -31.70 19.91 4.93
N ASN A 59 -30.61 19.20 5.27
CA ASN A 59 -30.64 17.97 6.05
C ASN A 59 -30.10 18.13 7.48
N ASN A 60 -30.02 19.38 7.98
CA ASN A 60 -29.53 19.71 9.32
C ASN A 60 -28.08 19.27 9.61
N ILE A 61 -27.22 19.21 8.59
CA ILE A 61 -25.79 18.96 8.75
C ILE A 61 -25.04 20.29 8.63
N GLN A 62 -24.31 20.65 9.68
CA GLN A 62 -23.45 21.85 9.67
C GLN A 62 -22.10 21.49 9.05
N SER A 63 -21.61 22.36 8.16
CA SER A 63 -20.24 22.32 7.64
C SER A 63 -19.58 23.67 7.88
N HIS A 64 -18.26 23.66 8.10
CA HIS A 64 -17.48 24.86 8.40
C HIS A 64 -16.13 24.84 7.70
N ASN A 65 -15.53 26.03 7.51
CA ASN A 65 -14.19 26.18 6.93
C ASN A 65 -14.00 25.33 5.66
N ASN A 66 -14.98 25.29 4.77
CA ASN A 66 -14.89 24.51 3.54
C ASN A 66 -13.75 25.05 2.66
N SER A 67 -12.89 24.18 2.16
CA SER A 67 -11.71 24.57 1.38
C SER A 67 -11.72 23.94 0.00
N PHE A 68 -11.22 24.70 -0.97
CA PHE A 68 -11.03 24.27 -2.34
C PHE A 68 -9.55 24.12 -2.67
N THR A 69 -9.19 23.00 -3.28
CA THR A 69 -7.94 22.81 -4.02
C THR A 69 -8.28 22.59 -5.50
N GLN A 70 -7.38 22.93 -6.43
CA GLN A 70 -7.65 23.00 -7.88
C GLN A 70 -8.36 21.76 -8.52
N ASN A 71 -8.40 20.60 -7.85
CA ASN A 71 -9.08 19.39 -8.31
C ASN A 71 -10.13 18.80 -7.32
N ALA A 72 -10.33 19.38 -6.14
CA ALA A 72 -11.21 18.81 -5.10
C ALA A 72 -11.78 19.89 -4.15
N ALA A 73 -13.04 19.76 -3.79
CA ALA A 73 -13.64 20.48 -2.67
C ALA A 73 -13.63 19.62 -1.42
N LEU A 74 -13.38 20.22 -0.27
CA LEU A 74 -13.29 19.52 1.01
C LEU A 74 -14.16 20.24 2.04
N LEU A 75 -15.23 19.57 2.47
CA LEU A 75 -16.21 20.08 3.41
C LEU A 75 -15.93 19.51 4.79
N ARG A 76 -15.62 20.36 5.77
CA ARG A 76 -15.33 19.90 7.15
C ARG A 76 -16.63 19.78 7.94
N LEU A 77 -16.66 18.81 8.83
CA LEU A 77 -17.85 18.39 9.59
C LEU A 77 -17.47 18.13 11.05
N ASP A 78 -18.42 18.32 11.95
CA ASP A 78 -18.16 18.24 13.40
C ASP A 78 -17.96 16.81 13.94
N SER A 79 -18.42 15.79 13.20
CA SER A 79 -18.35 14.40 13.66
C SER A 79 -18.29 13.39 12.51
N SER A 80 -17.73 12.21 12.80
CA SER A 80 -17.71 11.08 11.87
C SER A 80 -19.12 10.58 11.52
N GLU A 81 -20.10 10.78 12.41
CA GLU A 81 -21.50 10.44 12.12
C GLU A 81 -22.14 11.44 11.14
N ALA A 82 -21.88 12.74 11.32
CA ALA A 82 -22.29 13.77 10.38
C ALA A 82 -21.61 13.57 9.01
N GLN A 83 -20.34 13.16 9.01
CA GLN A 83 -19.57 12.79 7.82
C GLN A 83 -20.20 11.67 7.01
N LEU A 84 -20.70 10.64 7.69
CA LEU A 84 -21.37 9.52 7.03
C LEU A 84 -22.66 9.95 6.35
N LYS A 85 -23.53 10.65 7.10
CA LYS A 85 -24.79 11.16 6.56
C LYS A 85 -24.54 12.14 5.40
N ALA A 86 -23.54 13.01 5.54
CA ALA A 86 -23.14 13.96 4.52
C ALA A 86 -22.71 13.27 3.21
N LYS A 87 -21.93 12.18 3.29
CA LYS A 87 -21.51 11.41 2.10
C LYS A 87 -22.72 10.94 1.29
N ASP A 88 -23.70 10.30 1.95
CA ASP A 88 -24.85 9.72 1.26
C ASP A 88 -25.71 10.80 0.60
N ILE A 89 -25.98 11.90 1.33
CA ILE A 89 -26.75 13.05 0.83
C ILE A 89 -26.05 13.71 -0.35
N LEU A 90 -24.74 13.94 -0.24
CA LEU A 90 -23.97 14.61 -1.29
C LEU A 90 -23.82 13.72 -2.53
N ARG A 91 -23.66 12.41 -2.36
CA ARG A 91 -23.62 11.45 -3.46
C ARG A 91 -24.93 11.46 -4.25
N GLU A 92 -26.07 11.47 -3.56
CA GLU A 92 -27.39 11.50 -4.19
C GLU A 92 -27.68 12.87 -4.86
N GLY A 93 -27.32 13.98 -4.21
CA GLY A 93 -27.64 15.32 -4.69
C GLY A 93 -26.69 15.92 -5.75
N LEU A 94 -25.43 15.46 -5.82
CA LEU A 94 -24.46 15.92 -6.82
C LEU A 94 -24.47 15.08 -8.10
N GLY A 95 -24.95 13.83 -8.04
CA GLY A 95 -25.03 12.92 -9.18
C GLY A 95 -23.68 12.36 -9.63
N GLU A 96 -23.66 11.63 -10.75
CA GLU A 96 -22.50 10.82 -11.18
C GLU A 96 -21.30 11.62 -11.72
N ASN A 97 -21.44 12.94 -11.91
CA ASN A 97 -20.35 13.78 -12.38
C ASN A 97 -19.28 14.03 -11.31
N TYR A 98 -19.57 13.72 -10.05
CA TYR A 98 -18.70 13.95 -8.92
C TYR A 98 -18.54 12.68 -8.07
N VAL A 99 -17.32 12.45 -7.59
CA VAL A 99 -16.99 11.39 -6.65
C VAL A 99 -16.98 11.99 -5.26
N VAL A 100 -17.81 11.45 -4.37
CA VAL A 100 -17.93 11.88 -2.98
C VAL A 100 -17.30 10.82 -2.07
N ALA A 101 -16.21 11.18 -1.41
CA ALA A 101 -15.43 10.29 -0.56
C ALA A 101 -15.31 10.83 0.86
N LEU A 102 -15.20 9.93 1.84
CA LEU A 102 -14.85 10.29 3.21
C LEU A 102 -13.37 10.66 3.26
N ASN A 103 -13.03 11.77 3.90
CA ASN A 103 -11.65 12.19 4.10
C ASN A 103 -11.47 12.83 5.49
N LEU A 104 -10.23 13.06 5.91
CA LEU A 104 -9.90 13.81 7.11
C LEU A 104 -9.22 15.12 6.70
N ALA A 105 -9.76 16.23 7.18
CA ALA A 105 -9.22 17.55 6.91
C ALA A 105 -8.09 17.87 7.89
N PRO A 106 -6.88 18.20 7.41
CA PRO A 106 -5.84 18.66 8.30
C PRO A 106 -6.24 20.00 8.93
N THR A 107 -6.11 20.08 10.25
CA THR A 107 -6.32 21.29 11.06
C THR A 107 -5.00 21.97 11.43
N THR A 108 -3.87 21.37 11.05
CA THR A 108 -2.54 21.90 11.34
C THR A 108 -2.35 23.28 10.67
N PRO A 109 -1.98 24.33 11.43
CA PRO A 109 -1.71 25.66 10.88
C PRO A 109 -0.70 25.67 9.72
N GLU A 110 -0.91 26.52 8.71
CA GLU A 110 -0.04 26.58 7.52
C GLU A 110 1.43 26.84 7.85
N TRP A 111 1.72 27.65 8.88
CA TRP A 111 3.09 27.97 9.27
C TRP A 111 3.84 26.74 9.79
N LEU A 112 3.14 25.79 10.43
CA LEU A 112 3.70 24.50 10.87
C LEU A 112 3.91 23.56 9.67
N GLN A 113 2.97 23.55 8.73
CA GLN A 113 3.12 22.73 7.52
C GLN A 113 4.31 23.20 6.65
N LYS A 114 4.54 24.52 6.55
CA LYS A 114 5.64 25.11 5.77
C LYS A 114 7.03 24.76 6.30
N ILE A 115 7.17 24.51 7.60
CA ILE A 115 8.43 24.03 8.19
C ILE A 115 8.60 22.50 8.09
N GLY A 116 7.68 21.83 7.38
CA GLY A 116 7.67 20.37 7.22
C GLY A 116 7.22 19.61 8.47
N ALA A 117 6.63 20.29 9.45
CA ALA A 117 6.11 19.65 10.65
C ALA A 117 4.72 19.08 10.35
N ARG A 118 4.65 17.75 10.26
CA ARG A 118 3.41 17.01 9.97
C ARG A 118 2.82 16.41 11.25
N PRO A 119 1.50 16.31 11.39
CA PRO A 119 0.90 15.56 12.49
C PRO A 119 1.29 14.09 12.41
N MET A 120 1.18 13.40 13.54
CA MET A 120 1.38 11.96 13.59
C MET A 120 0.31 11.23 12.79
N LYS A 121 0.70 10.22 12.01
CA LYS A 121 -0.25 9.37 11.30
C LYS A 121 -0.96 8.46 12.31
N LEU A 122 -2.26 8.29 12.18
CA LEU A 122 -3.04 7.33 12.96
C LEU A 122 -3.24 6.04 12.14
N GLY A 123 -3.14 4.88 12.79
CA GLY A 123 -3.39 3.58 12.20
C GLY A 123 -4.88 3.28 12.03
N LEU A 124 -5.18 2.17 11.37
CA LEU A 124 -6.56 1.74 11.06
C LEU A 124 -7.43 1.57 12.32
N ASP A 125 -6.84 1.07 13.41
CA ASP A 125 -7.53 0.87 14.70
C ASP A 125 -8.06 2.18 15.32
N LEU A 126 -7.53 3.32 14.88
CA LEU A 126 -7.85 4.65 15.39
C LEU A 126 -8.66 5.48 14.38
N ARG A 127 -8.31 5.41 13.08
CA ARG A 127 -9.03 6.15 12.00
C ARG A 127 -10.23 5.40 11.43
N GLY A 128 -10.33 4.10 11.67
CA GLY A 128 -11.27 3.22 10.97
C GLY A 128 -10.87 3.01 9.50
N GLY A 129 -11.43 1.97 8.89
CA GLY A 129 -11.22 1.63 7.48
C GLY A 129 -11.19 0.11 7.24
N VAL A 130 -10.55 -0.30 6.15
CA VAL A 130 -10.40 -1.71 5.77
C VAL A 130 -8.94 -2.14 5.69
N HIS A 131 -8.67 -3.37 6.14
CA HIS A 131 -7.39 -4.07 6.01
C HIS A 131 -7.61 -5.33 5.16
N PHE A 132 -6.81 -5.46 4.09
CA PHE A 132 -6.77 -6.61 3.22
C PHE A 132 -5.38 -7.24 3.22
N LEU A 133 -5.33 -8.56 3.33
CA LEU A 133 -4.14 -9.35 3.01
C LEU A 133 -4.38 -10.05 1.68
N LEU A 134 -3.60 -9.71 0.67
CA LEU A 134 -3.65 -10.33 -0.66
C LEU A 134 -2.46 -11.28 -0.83
N GLU A 135 -2.68 -12.41 -1.49
CA GLU A 135 -1.63 -13.35 -1.87
C GLU A 135 -1.51 -13.42 -3.39
N VAL A 136 -0.27 -13.29 -3.87
CA VAL A 136 0.10 -13.30 -5.29
C VAL A 136 0.38 -14.73 -5.73
N ASP A 137 -0.20 -15.15 -6.85
CA ASP A 137 -0.02 -16.45 -7.47
C ASP A 137 1.34 -16.54 -8.20
N MET A 138 2.37 -16.90 -7.44
CA MET A 138 3.75 -16.95 -7.94
C MET A 138 3.97 -18.03 -9.01
N ASP A 139 3.23 -19.12 -8.94
CA ASP A 139 3.33 -20.20 -9.92
C ASP A 139 2.79 -19.76 -11.28
N LYS A 140 1.66 -19.04 -11.29
CA LYS A 140 1.15 -18.40 -12.52
C LYS A 140 2.11 -17.34 -13.05
N ALA A 141 2.74 -16.54 -12.19
CA ALA A 141 3.74 -15.55 -12.61
C ALA A 141 4.89 -16.22 -13.39
N ILE A 142 5.42 -17.33 -12.85
CA ILE A 142 6.49 -18.11 -13.48
C ILE A 142 6.01 -18.73 -14.79
N ALA A 143 4.82 -19.33 -14.80
CA ALA A 143 4.24 -19.97 -15.99
C ALA A 143 4.07 -18.96 -17.13
N GLN A 144 3.50 -17.79 -16.86
CA GLN A 144 3.30 -16.72 -17.84
C GLN A 144 4.64 -16.17 -18.37
N ARG A 145 5.65 -16.04 -17.49
CA ARG A 145 7.00 -15.63 -17.91
C ARG A 145 7.69 -16.70 -18.75
N MET A 146 7.45 -17.99 -18.49
CA MET A 146 7.94 -19.07 -19.33
C MET A 146 7.27 -19.10 -20.71
N GLU A 147 5.97 -18.81 -20.79
CA GLU A 147 5.27 -18.72 -22.07
C GLU A 147 5.87 -17.62 -22.96
N THR A 148 6.08 -16.44 -22.37
CA THR A 148 6.73 -15.31 -23.05
C THR A 148 8.13 -15.69 -23.51
N SER A 149 8.91 -16.31 -22.63
CA SER A 149 10.27 -16.75 -22.95
C SER A 149 10.32 -17.84 -24.01
N ALA A 150 9.34 -18.75 -24.05
CA ALA A 150 9.23 -19.74 -25.10
C ALA A 150 9.03 -19.10 -26.48
N ALA A 151 8.23 -18.02 -26.55
CA ALA A 151 8.06 -17.25 -27.78
C ALA A 151 9.34 -16.51 -28.19
N ASP A 152 10.01 -15.86 -27.24
CA ASP A 152 11.28 -15.17 -27.47
C ASP A 152 12.38 -16.12 -27.93
N LEU A 153 12.50 -17.30 -27.31
CA LEU A 153 13.45 -18.33 -27.70
C LEU A 153 13.18 -18.85 -29.12
N ARG A 154 11.90 -19.01 -29.52
CA ARG A 154 11.58 -19.39 -30.91
C ARG A 154 12.05 -18.33 -31.91
N ARG A 155 11.91 -17.04 -31.58
CA ARG A 155 12.39 -15.95 -32.44
C ARG A 155 13.92 -15.93 -32.48
N GLU A 156 14.55 -15.97 -31.31
CA GLU A 156 16.01 -15.91 -31.14
C GLU A 156 16.71 -17.07 -31.85
N PHE A 157 16.20 -18.30 -31.74
CA PHE A 157 16.78 -19.44 -32.46
C PHE A 157 16.65 -19.31 -33.98
N ARG A 158 15.56 -18.73 -34.50
CA ARG A 158 15.42 -18.47 -35.94
C ARG A 158 16.41 -17.40 -36.42
N GLU A 159 16.55 -16.31 -35.68
CA GLU A 159 17.48 -15.22 -36.00
C GLU A 159 18.93 -15.70 -36.01
N ASN A 160 19.30 -16.58 -35.06
CA ASN A 160 20.62 -17.19 -34.96
C ASN A 160 20.79 -18.45 -35.83
N LYS A 161 19.81 -18.76 -36.68
CA LYS A 161 19.82 -19.90 -37.62
C LYS A 161 19.99 -21.28 -36.95
N ILE A 162 19.60 -21.42 -35.69
CA ILE A 162 19.59 -22.69 -34.97
C ILE A 162 18.34 -23.47 -35.37
N LYS A 163 18.52 -24.67 -35.92
CA LYS A 163 17.40 -25.47 -36.42
C LYS A 163 16.76 -26.30 -35.31
N PHE A 164 15.47 -26.14 -35.10
CA PHE A 164 14.68 -26.96 -34.17
C PHE A 164 13.40 -27.48 -34.83
N ASN A 165 12.98 -28.69 -34.46
CA ASN A 165 11.78 -29.35 -34.98
C ASN A 165 10.53 -28.83 -34.27
N SER A 166 10.59 -28.76 -32.94
CA SER A 166 9.47 -28.32 -32.12
C SER A 166 9.98 -27.65 -30.85
N LEU A 167 9.18 -26.71 -30.33
CA LEU A 167 9.38 -26.09 -29.03
C LEU A 167 8.04 -26.06 -28.32
N SER A 168 7.93 -26.77 -27.21
CA SER A 168 6.72 -26.87 -26.39
C SER A 168 6.99 -26.43 -24.96
N LEU A 169 5.97 -25.90 -24.31
CA LEU A 169 5.98 -25.56 -22.88
C LEU A 169 5.01 -26.50 -22.19
N ASN A 170 5.51 -27.33 -21.27
CA ASN A 170 4.70 -28.22 -20.44
C ASN A 170 5.20 -28.16 -18.99
N ASN A 171 4.30 -28.01 -18.03
CA ASN A 171 4.59 -28.04 -16.59
C ASN A 171 5.82 -27.20 -16.17
N ASN A 172 5.83 -25.91 -16.52
CA ASN A 172 6.94 -24.99 -16.27
C ASN A 172 8.32 -25.51 -16.73
N ALA A 173 8.34 -26.26 -17.84
CA ALA A 173 9.55 -26.64 -18.53
C ALA A 173 9.39 -26.43 -20.04
N ILE A 174 10.35 -25.72 -20.63
CA ILE A 174 10.41 -25.57 -22.09
C ILE A 174 11.20 -26.76 -22.63
N THR A 175 10.58 -27.54 -23.50
CA THR A 175 11.23 -28.65 -24.19
C THR A 175 11.44 -28.27 -25.64
N VAL A 176 12.71 -28.29 -26.07
CA VAL A 176 13.11 -28.01 -27.44
C VAL A 176 13.65 -29.29 -28.05
N GLN A 177 13.09 -29.67 -29.20
CA GLN A 177 13.51 -30.84 -29.95
C GLN A 177 14.31 -30.40 -31.18
N PHE A 178 15.51 -30.94 -31.33
CA PHE A 178 16.43 -30.60 -32.41
C PHE A 178 16.56 -31.73 -33.41
N ALA A 179 16.91 -31.38 -34.66
CA ALA A 179 17.18 -32.34 -35.71
C ALA A 179 18.50 -33.11 -35.49
N ASN A 180 19.50 -32.46 -34.89
CA ASN A 180 20.81 -33.05 -34.63
C ASN A 180 21.39 -32.54 -33.29
N ASN A 181 22.51 -33.15 -32.87
CA ASN A 181 23.16 -32.80 -31.60
C ASN A 181 23.98 -31.50 -31.67
N GLU A 182 24.38 -31.08 -32.87
CA GLU A 182 25.18 -29.87 -33.09
C GLU A 182 24.34 -28.60 -32.85
N ASP A 183 23.13 -28.54 -33.43
CA ASP A 183 22.15 -27.48 -33.19
C ASP A 183 21.77 -27.40 -31.70
N ARG A 184 21.62 -28.56 -31.03
CA ARG A 184 21.37 -28.62 -29.58
C ARG A 184 22.53 -28.03 -28.79
N ALA A 185 23.78 -28.36 -29.15
CA ALA A 185 24.97 -27.84 -28.49
C ALA A 185 25.12 -26.33 -28.72
N ALA A 186 24.86 -25.84 -29.92
CA ALA A 186 24.83 -24.42 -30.25
C ALA A 186 23.78 -23.66 -29.41
N ALA A 187 22.58 -24.22 -29.27
CA ALA A 187 21.54 -23.66 -28.42
C ALA A 187 21.97 -23.60 -26.94
N MET A 188 22.57 -24.67 -26.42
CA MET A 188 23.07 -24.70 -25.03
C MET A 188 24.15 -23.65 -24.78
N ASP A 189 25.09 -23.48 -25.70
CA ASP A 189 26.16 -22.48 -25.59
C ASP A 189 25.59 -21.05 -25.66
N GLN A 190 24.66 -20.80 -26.57
CA GLN A 190 23.99 -19.50 -26.66
C GLN A 190 23.25 -19.15 -25.36
N LEU A 191 22.47 -20.08 -24.81
CA LEU A 191 21.74 -19.87 -23.57
C LEU A 191 22.67 -19.62 -22.37
N ARG A 192 23.86 -20.23 -22.37
CA ARG A 192 24.89 -19.94 -21.35
C ARG A 192 25.45 -18.52 -21.49
N ARG A 193 25.73 -18.07 -22.72
CA ARG A 193 26.19 -16.70 -22.99
C ARG A 193 25.14 -15.65 -22.62
N ASN A 194 23.85 -15.96 -22.77
CA ASN A 194 22.74 -15.06 -22.49
C ASN A 194 22.29 -15.09 -21.01
N GLY A 195 23.25 -15.18 -20.08
CA GLY A 195 23.03 -15.00 -18.65
C GLY A 195 22.58 -16.24 -17.86
N ASN A 196 22.64 -17.44 -18.46
CA ASN A 196 22.41 -18.73 -17.78
C ASN A 196 21.11 -18.80 -16.94
N LYS A 197 20.04 -18.18 -17.46
CA LYS A 197 18.72 -18.08 -16.79
C LYS A 197 18.01 -19.44 -16.61
N TYR A 198 18.47 -20.45 -17.34
CA TYR A 198 17.87 -21.78 -17.37
C TYR A 198 18.82 -22.84 -16.87
N THR A 199 18.34 -23.74 -16.01
CA THR A 199 18.91 -25.07 -15.83
C THR A 199 18.65 -25.86 -17.11
N GLN A 200 19.73 -26.33 -17.73
CA GLN A 200 19.70 -27.02 -19.02
C GLN A 200 19.88 -28.52 -18.79
N GLN A 201 18.89 -29.32 -19.20
CA GLN A 201 18.97 -30.77 -19.14
C GLN A 201 18.87 -31.34 -20.56
N ALA A 202 19.97 -31.90 -21.05
CA ALA A 202 19.99 -32.64 -22.29
C ALA A 202 19.28 -33.99 -22.07
N LEU A 203 18.24 -34.26 -22.86
CA LEU A 203 17.50 -35.52 -22.84
C LEU A 203 17.79 -36.31 -24.12
N ALA A 204 18.02 -37.61 -23.97
CA ALA A 204 18.04 -38.55 -25.08
C ALA A 204 16.63 -39.11 -25.24
N THR A 205 15.97 -38.77 -26.35
CA THR A 205 14.63 -39.27 -26.69
C THR A 205 14.73 -40.10 -27.96
N GLU A 206 13.88 -41.12 -28.12
CA GLU A 206 13.82 -41.96 -29.33
C GLU A 206 13.63 -41.13 -30.62
N ASN A 207 13.02 -39.95 -30.50
CA ASN A 207 12.74 -39.02 -31.60
C ASN A 207 13.83 -37.93 -31.82
N GLY A 208 15.03 -38.08 -31.23
CA GLY A 208 16.17 -37.18 -31.49
C GLY A 208 16.70 -36.43 -30.26
N ALA A 209 17.56 -35.43 -30.51
CA ALA A 209 18.26 -34.66 -29.49
C ALA A 209 17.32 -33.62 -28.86
N SER A 210 16.99 -33.78 -27.59
CA SER A 210 16.09 -32.87 -26.86
C SER A 210 16.83 -32.08 -25.77
N LEU A 211 16.35 -30.87 -25.49
CA LEU A 211 16.81 -29.99 -24.43
C LEU A 211 15.62 -29.54 -23.59
N ARG A 212 15.64 -29.87 -22.30
CA ARG A 212 14.67 -29.38 -21.31
C ARG A 212 15.27 -28.20 -20.57
N LEU A 213 14.53 -27.10 -20.52
CA LEU A 213 14.91 -25.86 -19.87
C LEU A 213 13.93 -25.56 -18.74
N THR A 214 14.44 -25.37 -17.54
CA THR A 214 13.69 -24.86 -16.38
C THR A 214 14.39 -23.63 -15.83
N TYR A 215 13.67 -22.69 -15.22
CA TYR A 215 14.34 -21.56 -14.59
C TYR A 215 15.22 -22.00 -13.42
N THR A 216 16.38 -21.37 -13.28
CA THR A 216 17.20 -21.49 -12.06
C THR A 216 16.45 -20.90 -10.87
N ASP A 217 16.80 -21.30 -9.64
CA ASP A 217 16.13 -20.75 -8.45
C ASP A 217 16.39 -19.26 -8.26
N THR A 218 17.56 -18.76 -8.69
CA THR A 218 17.85 -17.31 -8.76
C THR A 218 16.87 -16.59 -9.69
N THR A 219 16.66 -17.12 -10.89
CA THR A 219 15.74 -16.52 -11.87
C THR A 219 14.30 -16.59 -11.39
N LYS A 220 13.90 -17.67 -10.70
CA LYS A 220 12.57 -17.76 -10.08
C LYS A 220 12.37 -16.67 -9.01
N GLN A 221 13.35 -16.45 -8.14
CA GLN A 221 13.29 -15.40 -7.12
C GLN A 221 13.22 -14.01 -7.75
N GLU A 222 13.98 -13.75 -8.81
CA GLU A 222 13.91 -12.49 -9.57
C GLU A 222 12.52 -12.28 -10.18
N ILE A 223 11.92 -13.31 -10.79
CA ILE A 223 10.56 -13.26 -11.35
C ILE A 223 9.53 -13.01 -10.24
N GLN A 224 9.67 -13.69 -9.10
CA GLN A 224 8.77 -13.52 -7.96
C GLN A 224 8.85 -12.10 -7.38
N SER A 225 10.07 -11.57 -7.19
CA SER A 225 10.28 -10.19 -6.73
C SER A 225 9.68 -9.18 -7.72
N TYR A 226 9.93 -9.37 -9.02
CA TYR A 226 9.35 -8.52 -10.06
C TYR A 226 7.82 -8.57 -10.04
N ALA A 227 7.23 -9.77 -9.91
CA ALA A 227 5.78 -9.92 -9.87
C ALA A 227 5.18 -9.24 -8.63
N LEU A 228 5.83 -9.35 -7.47
CA LEU A 228 5.43 -8.70 -6.24
C LEU A 228 5.49 -7.17 -6.35
N ASP A 229 6.62 -6.62 -6.84
CA ASP A 229 6.85 -5.18 -6.98
C ASP A 229 5.91 -4.55 -8.02
N GLN A 230 5.68 -5.26 -9.14
CA GLN A 230 4.75 -4.82 -10.17
C GLN A 230 3.31 -4.82 -9.65
N ASN A 231 2.87 -5.89 -8.98
CA ASN A 231 1.53 -5.94 -8.39
C ASN A 231 1.34 -4.88 -7.30
N LEU A 232 2.36 -4.61 -6.48
CA LEU A 232 2.35 -3.55 -5.49
C LEU A 232 2.22 -2.16 -6.14
N THR A 233 2.91 -1.93 -7.26
CA THR A 233 2.78 -0.68 -8.03
C THR A 233 1.37 -0.53 -8.61
N THR A 234 0.83 -1.59 -9.21
CA THR A 234 -0.55 -1.63 -9.71
C THR A 234 -1.57 -1.38 -8.60
N LEU A 235 -1.40 -1.97 -7.41
CA LEU A 235 -2.29 -1.72 -6.26
C LEU A 235 -2.22 -0.27 -5.80
N ARG A 236 -1.02 0.34 -5.72
CA ARG A 236 -0.89 1.77 -5.38
C ARG A 236 -1.64 2.66 -6.37
N ASN A 237 -1.52 2.39 -7.66
CA ASN A 237 -2.24 3.15 -8.69
C ASN A 237 -3.76 2.98 -8.54
N ARG A 238 -4.26 1.75 -8.34
CA ARG A 238 -5.68 1.47 -8.10
C ARG A 238 -6.23 2.21 -6.88
N ILE A 239 -5.44 2.31 -5.83
CA ILE A 239 -5.87 2.99 -4.60
C ILE A 239 -5.86 4.51 -4.76
N ASN A 240 -4.93 5.06 -5.52
CA ASN A 240 -4.96 6.48 -5.86
C ASN A 240 -6.22 6.83 -6.65
N GLU A 241 -6.66 5.95 -7.55
CA GLU A 241 -7.91 6.13 -8.30
C GLU A 241 -9.17 5.99 -7.43
N LEU A 242 -9.11 5.26 -6.31
CA LEU A 242 -10.17 5.26 -5.28
C LEU A 242 -10.29 6.63 -4.55
N GLY A 243 -9.36 7.55 -4.78
CA GLY A 243 -9.31 8.84 -4.08
C GLY A 243 -8.80 8.73 -2.64
N VAL A 244 -8.23 7.58 -2.25
CA VAL A 244 -7.73 7.35 -0.88
C VAL A 244 -6.28 7.81 -0.80
N ALA A 245 -6.08 9.06 -0.38
CA ALA A 245 -4.77 9.72 -0.41
C ALA A 245 -3.73 9.14 0.59
N GLU A 246 -4.14 8.38 1.60
CA GLU A 246 -3.27 7.94 2.71
C GLU A 246 -3.19 6.42 2.90
N ALA A 247 -3.48 5.63 1.87
CA ALA A 247 -3.43 4.18 1.99
C ALA A 247 -2.00 3.62 2.21
N LEU A 248 -1.92 2.56 3.01
CA LEU A 248 -0.68 1.82 3.24
C LEU A 248 -0.66 0.57 2.35
N VAL A 249 0.33 0.46 1.47
CA VAL A 249 0.56 -0.74 0.65
C VAL A 249 1.97 -1.24 0.86
N GLN A 250 2.09 -2.43 1.44
CA GLN A 250 3.37 -3.03 1.79
C GLN A 250 3.38 -4.52 1.48
N THR A 251 4.55 -5.05 1.18
CA THR A 251 4.78 -6.49 1.02
C THR A 251 4.84 -7.17 2.39
N GLN A 252 4.25 -8.35 2.51
CA GLN A 252 4.35 -9.20 3.69
C GLN A 252 4.91 -10.58 3.27
N GLY A 253 6.12 -10.90 3.70
CA GLY A 253 6.79 -12.13 3.27
C GLY A 253 7.17 -12.11 1.78
N SER A 254 7.24 -13.28 1.16
CA SER A 254 7.70 -13.44 -0.23
C SER A 254 6.58 -13.40 -1.28
N ASN A 255 5.31 -13.53 -0.88
CA ASN A 255 4.19 -13.63 -1.83
C ASN A 255 2.92 -12.89 -1.41
N ARG A 256 2.92 -12.11 -0.33
CA ARG A 256 1.71 -11.38 0.13
C ARG A 256 1.90 -9.88 0.10
N ILE A 257 0.79 -9.18 -0.03
CA ILE A 257 0.70 -7.73 0.00
C ILE A 257 -0.40 -7.33 0.99
N VAL A 258 -0.04 -6.51 1.96
CA VAL A 258 -0.96 -5.88 2.91
C VAL A 258 -1.40 -4.54 2.34
N VAL A 259 -2.71 -4.32 2.35
CA VAL A 259 -3.34 -3.07 1.94
C VAL A 259 -4.23 -2.57 3.08
N GLU A 260 -3.95 -1.36 3.57
CA GLU A 260 -4.79 -0.66 4.54
C GLU A 260 -5.36 0.59 3.90
N LEU A 261 -6.69 0.68 3.87
CA LEU A 261 -7.41 1.84 3.34
C LEU A 261 -8.12 2.56 4.50
N PRO A 262 -7.51 3.61 5.08
CA PRO A 262 -8.15 4.37 6.14
C PRO A 262 -9.38 5.12 5.60
N GLY A 263 -10.43 5.19 6.41
CA GLY A 263 -11.67 5.92 6.07
C GLY A 263 -12.58 5.24 5.04
N VAL A 264 -12.14 4.15 4.41
CA VAL A 264 -12.98 3.37 3.48
C VAL A 264 -13.84 2.38 4.25
N GLN A 265 -15.16 2.43 4.03
CA GLN A 265 -16.13 1.59 4.74
C GLN A 265 -16.81 0.56 3.85
N ASP A 266 -16.94 0.85 2.57
CA ASP A 266 -17.52 -0.08 1.61
C ASP A 266 -16.43 -1.08 1.19
N THR A 267 -16.40 -2.22 1.89
CA THR A 267 -15.43 -3.26 1.60
C THR A 267 -15.70 -3.92 0.27
N ALA A 268 -16.96 -4.00 -0.16
CA ALA A 268 -17.35 -4.59 -1.42
C ALA A 268 -16.84 -3.75 -2.60
N GLU A 269 -16.99 -2.43 -2.52
CA GLU A 269 -16.44 -1.50 -3.51
C GLU A 269 -14.90 -1.53 -3.56
N ALA A 270 -14.26 -1.50 -2.40
CA ALA A 270 -12.80 -1.61 -2.30
C ALA A 270 -12.30 -2.96 -2.86
N LYS A 271 -12.95 -4.06 -2.50
CA LYS A 271 -12.64 -5.41 -3.00
C LYS A 271 -12.89 -5.54 -4.48
N ARG A 272 -13.93 -4.91 -5.01
CA ARG A 272 -14.22 -4.86 -6.44
C ARG A 272 -13.07 -4.17 -7.20
N ILE A 273 -12.52 -3.08 -6.68
CA ILE A 273 -11.49 -2.30 -7.38
C ILE A 273 -10.09 -2.92 -7.19
N LEU A 274 -9.76 -3.38 -5.98
CA LEU A 274 -8.48 -4.03 -5.69
C LEU A 274 -8.41 -5.46 -6.23
N GLY A 275 -9.53 -6.18 -6.16
CA GLY A 275 -9.64 -7.61 -6.45
C GLY A 275 -9.90 -7.96 -7.91
N ARG A 276 -10.39 -7.01 -8.72
CA ARG A 276 -10.58 -7.24 -10.15
C ARG A 276 -9.24 -7.39 -10.83
N THR A 277 -8.82 -8.63 -11.00
CA THR A 277 -7.66 -9.04 -11.79
C THR A 277 -8.01 -8.96 -13.28
N ALA A 278 -8.38 -7.77 -13.74
CA ALA A 278 -8.64 -7.51 -15.15
C ALA A 278 -7.31 -7.40 -15.90
N ASN A 279 -6.99 -8.41 -16.69
CA ASN A 279 -5.98 -8.30 -17.73
C ASN A 279 -6.68 -8.06 -19.06
N LEU A 280 -6.18 -7.07 -19.80
CA LEU A 280 -6.65 -6.76 -21.13
C LEU A 280 -5.64 -7.25 -22.15
N GLU A 281 -6.10 -7.97 -23.15
CA GLU A 281 -5.30 -8.43 -24.27
C GLU A 281 -5.91 -7.94 -25.58
N PHE A 282 -5.06 -7.39 -26.44
CA PHE A 282 -5.45 -6.99 -27.78
C PHE A 282 -5.07 -8.11 -28.75
N ARG A 283 -6.05 -8.65 -29.46
CA ARG A 283 -5.88 -9.76 -30.40
C ARG A 283 -6.58 -9.43 -31.72
N LEU A 284 -6.07 -9.97 -32.83
CA LEU A 284 -6.80 -9.92 -34.10
C LEU A 284 -7.92 -10.95 -34.10
N VAL A 285 -9.07 -10.57 -34.63
CA VAL A 285 -10.12 -11.52 -35.01
C VAL A 285 -9.60 -12.35 -36.18
N SER A 286 -9.87 -13.64 -36.17
CA SER A 286 -9.47 -14.54 -37.26
C SER A 286 -10.21 -14.19 -38.55
N ASP A 287 -9.51 -14.21 -39.69
CA ASP A 287 -10.14 -14.05 -41.00
C ASP A 287 -11.12 -15.20 -41.31
N LEU A 288 -11.02 -16.31 -40.58
CA LEU A 288 -11.91 -17.47 -40.68
C LEU A 288 -13.15 -17.33 -39.78
N ASN A 289 -13.32 -16.21 -39.06
CA ASN A 289 -14.42 -16.04 -38.10
C ASN A 289 -15.77 -16.42 -38.70
N ASP A 290 -16.10 -15.93 -39.89
CA ASP A 290 -17.42 -16.12 -40.51
C ASP A 290 -17.63 -17.55 -41.05
N GLN A 291 -16.58 -18.39 -41.07
CA GLN A 291 -16.69 -19.81 -41.40
C GLN A 291 -17.02 -20.66 -40.16
N TYR A 292 -16.61 -20.21 -38.98
CA TYR A 292 -16.72 -20.96 -37.72
C TYR A 292 -17.80 -20.40 -36.80
N ILE A 293 -18.07 -19.11 -36.88
CA ILE A 293 -19.12 -18.40 -36.14
C ILE A 293 -20.23 -18.10 -37.14
N ASP A 294 -21.43 -18.60 -36.87
CA ASP A 294 -22.62 -18.32 -37.67
C ASP A 294 -22.95 -16.81 -37.61
N PRO A 295 -23.00 -16.08 -38.73
CA PRO A 295 -23.28 -14.66 -38.75
C PRO A 295 -24.66 -14.26 -38.20
N TYR A 296 -25.63 -15.18 -38.18
CA TYR A 296 -27.01 -14.93 -37.75
C TYR A 296 -27.22 -15.29 -36.28
N SER A 297 -26.74 -16.46 -35.85
CA SER A 297 -26.86 -16.88 -34.45
C SER A 297 -25.73 -16.36 -33.57
N GLY A 298 -24.60 -15.95 -34.17
CA GLY A 298 -23.39 -15.53 -33.48
C GLY A 298 -22.69 -16.65 -32.74
N LYS A 299 -23.04 -17.93 -32.99
CA LYS A 299 -22.51 -19.08 -32.26
C LYS A 299 -21.51 -19.87 -33.09
N TYR A 300 -20.57 -20.48 -32.39
CA TYR A 300 -19.64 -21.43 -32.94
C TYR A 300 -20.36 -22.68 -33.46
N ASN A 301 -20.01 -23.07 -34.68
CA ASN A 301 -20.64 -24.15 -35.43
C ASN A 301 -20.19 -25.57 -35.01
N GLY A 302 -19.28 -25.70 -34.04
CA GLY A 302 -18.80 -26.98 -33.52
C GLY A 302 -17.66 -27.66 -34.30
N GLN A 303 -17.17 -27.06 -35.40
CA GLN A 303 -16.10 -27.65 -36.22
C GLN A 303 -14.71 -27.47 -35.60
N PRO A 304 -13.82 -28.50 -35.60
CA PRO A 304 -12.48 -28.38 -35.01
C PRO A 304 -11.73 -27.10 -35.37
N LEU A 305 -11.23 -26.40 -34.35
CA LEU A 305 -10.62 -25.08 -34.50
C LEU A 305 -9.32 -25.15 -35.34
N PRO A 306 -9.10 -24.18 -36.24
CA PRO A 306 -7.83 -24.02 -36.94
C PRO A 306 -6.64 -23.91 -35.97
N PRO A 307 -5.45 -24.41 -36.36
CA PRO A 307 -4.25 -24.21 -35.55
C PRO A 307 -3.98 -22.72 -35.31
N GLY A 308 -3.84 -22.34 -34.04
CA GLY A 308 -3.51 -20.96 -33.66
C GLY A 308 -4.73 -20.03 -33.50
N THR A 309 -5.95 -20.56 -33.46
CA THR A 309 -7.15 -19.79 -33.13
C THR A 309 -7.85 -20.31 -31.86
N GLU A 310 -8.64 -19.44 -31.23
CA GLU A 310 -9.40 -19.70 -30.01
C GLU A 310 -10.75 -18.96 -30.07
N VAL A 311 -11.81 -19.57 -29.53
CA VAL A 311 -13.16 -18.98 -29.46
C VAL A 311 -13.39 -18.39 -28.08
N PHE A 312 -14.00 -17.21 -28.04
CA PHE A 312 -14.37 -16.51 -26.81
C PHE A 312 -15.79 -15.97 -26.91
N ALA A 313 -16.47 -15.82 -25.77
CA ALA A 313 -17.74 -15.11 -25.70
C ALA A 313 -17.58 -13.63 -26.10
N TYR A 314 -18.60 -13.04 -26.71
CA TYR A 314 -18.61 -11.66 -27.21
C TYR A 314 -19.64 -10.79 -26.48
N GLU A 315 -19.26 -9.57 -26.11
CA GLU A 315 -20.00 -8.60 -25.28
C GLU A 315 -20.21 -9.05 -23.82
N SER A 316 -20.81 -10.21 -23.59
CA SER A 316 -20.98 -10.79 -22.25
C SER A 316 -20.92 -12.31 -22.27
N LEU A 317 -20.67 -12.93 -21.11
CA LEU A 317 -20.68 -14.39 -20.97
C LEU A 317 -22.07 -15.00 -21.28
N ASP A 318 -23.13 -14.21 -21.08
CA ASP A 318 -24.52 -14.64 -21.26
C ASP A 318 -25.12 -14.20 -22.60
N SER A 319 -24.37 -13.44 -23.42
CA SER A 319 -24.87 -12.89 -24.70
C SER A 319 -25.25 -13.98 -25.70
N GLY A 320 -24.71 -15.20 -25.51
CA GLY A 320 -24.82 -16.31 -26.45
C GLY A 320 -24.09 -16.09 -27.77
N ARG A 321 -23.34 -14.99 -27.92
CA ARG A 321 -22.53 -14.66 -29.10
C ARG A 321 -21.07 -14.95 -28.81
N GLU A 322 -20.33 -15.38 -29.82
CA GLU A 322 -18.96 -15.81 -29.76
C GLU A 322 -18.14 -15.19 -30.89
N LEU A 323 -16.82 -15.11 -30.69
CA LEU A 323 -15.88 -14.56 -31.66
C LEU A 323 -14.63 -15.45 -31.75
N LEU A 324 -14.17 -15.70 -32.96
CA LEU A 324 -12.93 -16.45 -33.21
C LEU A 324 -11.73 -15.50 -33.26
N LEU A 325 -10.79 -15.66 -32.33
CA LEU A 325 -9.57 -14.85 -32.25
C LEU A 325 -8.32 -15.64 -32.63
N ASN A 326 -7.31 -14.91 -33.11
CA ASN A 326 -5.95 -15.46 -33.22
C ASN A 326 -5.33 -15.59 -31.81
N ARG A 327 -4.60 -16.70 -31.57
CA ARG A 327 -3.92 -16.98 -30.30
C ARG A 327 -2.78 -15.98 -30.01
N ASN A 328 -2.22 -15.37 -31.05
CA ASN A 328 -1.16 -14.38 -30.89
C ASN A 328 -1.71 -13.07 -30.32
N ARG A 329 -1.17 -12.66 -29.18
CA ARG A 329 -1.45 -11.38 -28.51
C ARG A 329 -0.62 -10.28 -29.14
N ILE A 330 -1.25 -9.17 -29.52
CA ILE A 330 -0.56 -7.98 -30.03
C ILE A 330 0.10 -7.24 -28.87
N LEU A 331 -0.69 -6.89 -27.86
CA LEU A 331 -0.23 -6.23 -26.64
C LEU A 331 -1.14 -6.56 -25.46
N THR A 332 -0.62 -6.31 -24.26
CA THR A 332 -1.34 -6.46 -22.99
C THR A 332 -1.47 -5.09 -22.31
N GLY A 333 -2.42 -4.99 -21.37
CA GLY A 333 -2.67 -3.77 -20.59
C GLY A 333 -1.46 -3.21 -19.83
N GLU A 334 -0.38 -3.99 -19.62
CA GLU A 334 0.88 -3.51 -19.00
C GLU A 334 1.52 -2.36 -19.79
N ARG A 335 1.26 -2.26 -21.10
CA ARG A 335 1.82 -1.24 -21.99
C ARG A 335 0.98 0.02 -22.11
N VAL A 336 -0.08 0.14 -21.32
CA VAL A 336 -0.96 1.32 -21.31
C VAL A 336 -0.42 2.33 -20.30
N GLN A 337 -0.11 3.54 -20.76
CA GLN A 337 0.32 4.67 -19.92
C GLN A 337 -0.87 5.48 -19.40
N ASN A 338 -1.90 5.66 -20.23
CA ASN A 338 -3.06 6.43 -19.86
C ASN A 338 -4.31 5.91 -20.58
N ALA A 339 -5.45 6.02 -19.92
CA ALA A 339 -6.76 5.75 -20.50
C ALA A 339 -7.83 6.69 -19.91
N SER A 340 -8.63 7.29 -20.79
CA SER A 340 -9.69 8.22 -20.40
C SER A 340 -10.97 7.94 -21.18
N SER A 341 -12.11 7.94 -20.47
CA SER A 341 -13.42 7.86 -21.11
C SER A 341 -13.79 9.18 -21.77
N GLY A 342 -14.43 9.11 -22.93
CA GLY A 342 -14.87 10.24 -23.73
C GLY A 342 -16.15 9.92 -24.48
N PHE A 343 -16.58 10.87 -25.30
CA PHE A 343 -17.66 10.67 -26.26
C PHE A 343 -17.10 10.90 -27.66
N GLY A 344 -17.36 9.98 -28.58
CA GLY A 344 -16.95 10.13 -29.96
C GLY A 344 -17.63 11.33 -30.59
N GLN A 345 -16.86 12.26 -31.17
CA GLN A 345 -17.40 13.45 -31.85
C GLN A 345 -18.29 13.09 -33.04
N ASP A 346 -18.06 11.94 -33.67
CA ASP A 346 -18.78 11.49 -34.87
C ASP A 346 -20.01 10.64 -34.55
N SER A 347 -19.97 9.82 -33.50
CA SER A 347 -21.01 8.82 -33.19
C SER A 347 -21.88 9.17 -31.99
N GLY A 348 -21.47 10.11 -31.14
CA GLY A 348 -22.13 10.40 -29.86
C GLY A 348 -22.09 9.24 -28.85
N THR A 349 -21.43 8.13 -29.19
CA THR A 349 -21.30 6.95 -28.33
C THR A 349 -20.12 7.07 -27.37
N ALA A 350 -20.18 6.33 -26.26
CA ALA A 350 -19.09 6.29 -25.30
C ALA A 350 -17.84 5.64 -25.92
N GLU A 351 -16.68 6.23 -25.67
CA GLU A 351 -15.38 5.72 -26.12
C GLU A 351 -14.33 5.76 -25.01
N VAL A 352 -13.27 4.98 -25.17
CA VAL A 352 -12.08 5.03 -24.31
C VAL A 352 -10.87 5.37 -25.16
N ASN A 353 -10.25 6.52 -24.85
CA ASN A 353 -9.01 6.96 -25.46
C ASN A 353 -7.83 6.34 -24.71
N ILE A 354 -6.94 5.66 -25.44
CA ILE A 354 -5.81 4.91 -24.89
C ILE A 354 -4.50 5.52 -25.39
N THR A 355 -3.55 5.68 -24.47
CA THR A 355 -2.16 6.03 -24.76
C THR A 355 -1.25 4.90 -24.28
N LEU A 356 -0.44 4.36 -25.18
CA LEU A 356 0.55 3.32 -24.94
C LEU A 356 1.94 3.92 -24.68
N ASP A 357 2.81 3.12 -24.05
CA ASP A 357 4.25 3.43 -24.00
C ASP A 357 4.91 3.30 -25.38
N ASN A 358 6.17 3.76 -25.49
CA ASN A 358 6.89 3.72 -26.77
C ASN A 358 7.03 2.29 -27.35
N ALA A 359 7.19 1.29 -26.48
CA ALA A 359 7.34 -0.11 -26.91
C ALA A 359 6.00 -0.68 -27.40
N GLY A 360 4.91 -0.43 -26.68
CA GLY A 360 3.55 -0.80 -27.01
C GLY A 360 3.07 -0.13 -28.28
N GLY A 361 3.37 1.16 -28.47
CA GLY A 361 3.07 1.88 -29.71
C GLY A 361 3.78 1.28 -30.93
N LYS A 362 5.02 0.81 -30.77
CA LYS A 362 5.75 0.10 -31.83
C LYS A 362 5.13 -1.26 -32.15
N LEU A 363 4.83 -2.07 -31.12
CA LEU A 363 4.16 -3.37 -31.29
C LEU A 363 2.80 -3.20 -31.99
N MET A 364 2.03 -2.20 -31.58
CA MET A 364 0.73 -1.90 -32.19
C MET A 364 0.88 -1.45 -33.65
N SER A 365 1.85 -0.58 -33.94
CA SER A 365 2.12 -0.14 -35.32
C SER A 365 2.54 -1.29 -36.22
N ASP A 366 3.44 -2.16 -35.74
CA ASP A 366 3.91 -3.30 -36.51
C ASP A 366 2.80 -4.33 -36.74
N ALA A 367 1.95 -4.60 -35.74
CA ALA A 367 0.82 -5.51 -35.88
C ALA A 367 -0.29 -4.99 -36.80
N THR A 368 -0.57 -3.69 -36.75
CA THR A 368 -1.65 -3.07 -37.55
C THR A 368 -1.23 -2.72 -38.98
N ARG A 369 0.08 -2.60 -39.27
CA ARG A 369 0.60 -2.28 -40.61
C ARG A 369 0.06 -3.20 -41.71
N SER A 370 -0.05 -4.50 -41.43
CA SER A 370 -0.57 -5.51 -42.36
C SER A 370 -2.01 -5.95 -42.06
N ALA A 371 -2.69 -5.30 -41.10
CA ALA A 371 -4.02 -5.67 -40.62
C ALA A 371 -5.05 -4.54 -40.77
N VAL A 372 -4.75 -3.50 -41.56
CA VAL A 372 -5.73 -2.46 -41.91
C VAL A 372 -6.93 -3.09 -42.62
N GLY A 373 -8.14 -2.73 -42.20
CA GLY A 373 -9.40 -3.32 -42.64
C GLY A 373 -9.82 -4.58 -41.88
N LYS A 374 -8.95 -5.17 -41.05
CA LYS A 374 -9.28 -6.33 -40.20
C LYS A 374 -9.90 -5.89 -38.88
N ARG A 375 -10.58 -6.82 -38.21
CA ARG A 375 -11.14 -6.62 -36.87
C ARG A 375 -10.09 -6.89 -35.79
N MET A 376 -10.01 -5.99 -34.82
CA MET A 376 -9.23 -6.15 -33.60
C MET A 376 -10.18 -6.28 -32.42
N ALA A 377 -9.97 -7.31 -31.61
CA ALA A 377 -10.72 -7.59 -30.42
C ALA A 377 -9.93 -7.19 -29.16
N VAL A 378 -10.66 -6.70 -28.18
CA VAL A 378 -10.18 -6.48 -26.82
C VAL A 378 -10.75 -7.57 -25.94
N LEU A 379 -9.88 -8.45 -25.49
CA LEU A 379 -10.21 -9.57 -24.61
C LEU A 379 -10.01 -9.13 -23.16
N PHE A 380 -11.09 -9.19 -22.39
CA PHE A 380 -11.11 -8.96 -20.96
C PHE A 380 -10.98 -10.30 -20.24
N ILE A 381 -9.93 -10.46 -19.45
CA ILE A 381 -9.63 -11.67 -18.71
C ILE A 381 -9.72 -11.33 -17.22
N GLU A 382 -10.61 -12.00 -16.50
CA GLU A 382 -10.81 -11.84 -15.07
C GLU A 382 -10.47 -13.14 -14.33
N ASN A 383 -9.63 -13.07 -13.29
CA ASN A 383 -9.36 -14.22 -12.43
C ASN A 383 -10.24 -14.15 -11.19
N LYS A 384 -11.04 -15.20 -10.98
CA LYS A 384 -11.95 -15.35 -9.86
C LYS A 384 -11.55 -16.55 -9.01
N GLN A 385 -12.13 -16.63 -7.83
CA GLN A 385 -11.97 -17.77 -6.93
C GLN A 385 -13.34 -18.26 -6.49
N ARG A 386 -13.54 -19.59 -6.53
CA ARG A 386 -14.70 -20.23 -5.94
C ARG A 386 -14.28 -20.87 -4.62
N ILE A 387 -15.04 -20.58 -3.58
CA ILE A 387 -14.86 -21.19 -2.25
C ILE A 387 -15.67 -22.48 -2.22
N SER A 388 -15.02 -23.58 -1.89
CA SER A 388 -15.62 -24.89 -1.66
C SER A 388 -15.15 -25.44 -0.31
N TYR A 389 -15.99 -26.19 0.38
CA TYR A 389 -15.62 -26.83 1.64
C TYR A 389 -15.32 -28.31 1.37
N VAL A 390 -14.12 -28.74 1.72
CA VAL A 390 -13.70 -30.15 1.64
C VAL A 390 -13.63 -30.70 3.05
N GLU A 391 -14.36 -31.78 3.30
CA GLU A 391 -14.33 -32.49 4.57
C GLU A 391 -13.08 -33.36 4.65
N ASP A 392 -12.29 -33.17 5.70
CA ASP A 392 -11.13 -34.01 5.99
C ASP A 392 -11.61 -35.42 6.40
N PRO A 393 -11.27 -36.48 5.62
CA PRO A 393 -11.76 -37.84 5.85
C PRO A 393 -11.43 -38.42 7.23
N GLU A 394 -10.40 -37.93 7.91
CA GLU A 394 -9.98 -38.46 9.21
C GLU A 394 -10.52 -37.66 10.42
N THR A 395 -10.76 -36.37 10.25
CA THR A 395 -11.12 -35.48 11.36
C THR A 395 -12.55 -34.94 11.29
N GLY A 396 -13.23 -35.07 10.14
CA GLY A 396 -14.54 -34.45 9.87
C GLY A 396 -14.48 -32.92 9.85
N ALA A 397 -13.29 -32.32 9.92
CA ALA A 397 -13.11 -30.88 9.89
C ALA A 397 -13.30 -30.37 8.46
N GLN A 398 -14.20 -29.41 8.27
CA GLN A 398 -14.36 -28.76 6.98
C GLN A 398 -13.22 -27.77 6.74
N THR A 399 -12.42 -28.03 5.72
CA THR A 399 -11.36 -27.14 5.27
C THR A 399 -11.87 -26.32 4.09
N GLU A 400 -11.74 -25.00 4.18
CA GLU A 400 -12.03 -24.09 3.08
C GLU A 400 -10.98 -24.28 1.97
N VAL A 401 -11.40 -24.78 0.81
CA VAL A 401 -10.58 -24.90 -0.40
C VAL A 401 -11.01 -23.85 -1.41
N ARG A 402 -10.05 -23.01 -1.79
CA ARG A 402 -10.25 -21.93 -2.76
C ARG A 402 -9.73 -22.39 -4.12
N THR A 403 -10.65 -22.58 -5.07
CA THR A 403 -10.31 -23.00 -6.43
C THR A 403 -10.31 -21.79 -7.35
N PRO A 404 -9.14 -21.37 -7.89
CA PRO A 404 -9.07 -20.28 -8.83
C PRO A 404 -9.64 -20.70 -10.20
N TYR A 405 -10.34 -19.79 -10.86
CA TYR A 405 -10.82 -19.97 -12.22
C TYR A 405 -10.74 -18.65 -12.99
N THR A 406 -10.73 -18.73 -14.31
CA THR A 406 -10.55 -17.55 -15.17
C THR A 406 -11.74 -17.43 -16.10
N GLU A 407 -12.33 -16.24 -16.16
CA GLU A 407 -13.35 -15.87 -17.13
C GLU A 407 -12.68 -15.00 -18.20
N SER A 408 -13.06 -15.18 -19.47
CA SER A 408 -12.49 -14.43 -20.58
C SER A 408 -13.60 -14.08 -21.57
N VAL A 409 -13.78 -12.79 -21.81
CA VAL A 409 -14.86 -12.26 -22.66
C VAL A 409 -14.33 -11.15 -23.56
N VAL A 410 -14.73 -11.15 -24.82
CA VAL A 410 -14.41 -10.08 -25.76
C VAL A 410 -15.38 -8.94 -25.53
N ILE A 411 -14.89 -7.86 -24.93
CA ILE A 411 -15.70 -6.68 -24.60
C ILE A 411 -15.90 -5.76 -25.82
N ASN A 412 -15.03 -5.86 -26.82
CA ASN A 412 -15.11 -5.04 -28.01
C ASN A 412 -14.42 -5.69 -29.20
N ALA A 413 -14.96 -5.52 -30.41
CA ALA A 413 -14.33 -5.94 -31.65
C ALA A 413 -14.55 -4.91 -32.77
N ALA A 414 -13.54 -4.07 -33.03
CA ALA A 414 -13.62 -2.94 -33.95
C ALA A 414 -12.73 -3.12 -35.19
N ASN A 415 -13.09 -2.47 -36.30
CA ASN A 415 -12.29 -2.47 -37.52
C ASN A 415 -11.09 -1.53 -37.40
N ILE A 416 -9.91 -2.00 -37.80
CA ILE A 416 -8.70 -1.19 -37.90
C ILE A 416 -8.81 -0.30 -39.14
N GLN A 417 -9.03 1.00 -38.95
CA GLN A 417 -9.19 1.95 -40.06
C GLN A 417 -7.86 2.46 -40.63
N ALA A 418 -6.82 2.50 -39.79
CA ALA A 418 -5.49 2.96 -40.14
C ALA A 418 -4.44 2.25 -39.29
N VAL A 419 -3.17 2.39 -39.64
CA VAL A 419 -2.06 1.91 -38.81
C VAL A 419 -2.09 2.65 -37.47
N LEU A 420 -2.25 1.90 -36.38
CA LEU A 420 -2.38 2.46 -35.04
C LEU A 420 -0.99 2.69 -34.44
N GLY A 421 -0.76 3.90 -33.92
CA GLY A 421 0.48 4.25 -33.24
C GLY A 421 0.41 3.99 -31.73
N SER A 422 0.99 4.90 -30.95
CA SER A 422 0.87 4.90 -29.49
C SER A 422 -0.50 5.36 -28.97
N GLN A 423 -1.35 5.96 -29.81
CA GLN A 423 -2.67 6.45 -29.42
C GLN A 423 -3.75 5.86 -30.31
N PHE A 424 -4.82 5.36 -29.69
CA PHE A 424 -6.01 4.88 -30.37
C PHE A 424 -7.23 4.93 -29.44
N ARG A 425 -8.42 4.74 -30.00
CA ARG A 425 -9.70 4.76 -29.27
C ARG A 425 -10.43 3.43 -29.38
N ILE A 426 -11.06 3.00 -28.30
CA ILE A 426 -12.02 1.89 -28.26
C ILE A 426 -13.42 2.51 -28.34
N THR A 427 -14.21 2.11 -29.33
CA THR A 427 -15.55 2.62 -29.60
C THR A 427 -16.57 1.49 -29.58
N GLY A 428 -17.85 1.80 -29.37
CA GLY A 428 -18.92 0.79 -29.36
C GLY A 428 -19.08 0.13 -27.99
N LEU A 429 -18.98 0.95 -26.94
CA LEU A 429 -19.33 0.59 -25.56
C LEU A 429 -20.79 1.00 -25.33
N ASP A 430 -21.52 0.21 -24.54
CA ASP A 430 -22.97 0.34 -24.40
C ASP A 430 -23.35 1.50 -23.48
N SER A 431 -22.48 1.86 -22.53
CA SER A 431 -22.74 2.93 -21.57
C SER A 431 -21.52 3.79 -21.24
N PRO A 432 -21.74 5.07 -20.86
CA PRO A 432 -20.69 5.92 -20.30
C PRO A 432 -20.04 5.32 -19.04
N GLN A 433 -20.80 4.59 -18.22
CA GLN A 433 -20.32 3.94 -17.01
C GLN A 433 -19.34 2.81 -17.34
N GLU A 434 -19.66 1.97 -18.33
CA GLU A 434 -18.77 0.91 -18.81
C GLU A 434 -17.47 1.49 -19.38
N ALA A 435 -17.55 2.59 -20.14
CA ALA A 435 -16.36 3.28 -20.64
C ALA A 435 -15.48 3.86 -19.51
N ALA A 436 -16.09 4.44 -18.48
CA ALA A 436 -15.37 4.94 -17.31
C ALA A 436 -14.69 3.80 -16.54
N GLU A 437 -15.38 2.67 -16.37
CA GLU A 437 -14.87 1.48 -15.71
C GLU A 437 -13.70 0.85 -16.48
N LEU A 438 -13.84 0.68 -17.79
CA LEU A 438 -12.77 0.18 -18.65
C LEU A 438 -11.55 1.12 -18.64
N ALA A 439 -11.77 2.44 -18.71
CA ALA A 439 -10.69 3.42 -18.65
C ALA A 439 -9.94 3.37 -17.30
N LEU A 440 -10.67 3.21 -16.19
CA LEU A 440 -10.08 3.02 -14.86
C LEU A 440 -9.20 1.77 -14.82
N MET A 441 -9.70 0.63 -15.31
CA MET A 441 -8.94 -0.63 -15.32
C MET A 441 -7.68 -0.55 -16.17
N LEU A 442 -7.76 0.13 -17.33
CA LEU A 442 -6.62 0.36 -18.21
C LEU A 442 -5.54 1.25 -17.57
N ARG A 443 -5.96 2.31 -16.86
CA ARG A 443 -5.04 3.26 -16.21
C ARG A 443 -4.40 2.68 -14.94
N ALA A 444 -5.15 1.86 -14.21
CA ALA A 444 -4.66 1.11 -13.07
C ALA A 444 -3.50 0.16 -13.43
N GLY A 445 -3.46 -0.30 -14.69
CA GLY A 445 -2.44 -1.22 -15.20
C GLY A 445 -2.77 -2.69 -14.95
N ALA A 446 -2.12 -3.56 -15.72
CA ALA A 446 -2.22 -5.01 -15.57
C ALA A 446 -1.46 -5.50 -14.33
N LEU A 447 -1.91 -6.62 -13.76
CA LEU A 447 -1.16 -7.33 -12.73
C LEU A 447 -0.15 -8.27 -13.38
N ALA A 448 1.05 -8.38 -12.82
CA ALA A 448 2.05 -9.35 -13.25
C ALA A 448 1.59 -10.80 -13.00
N ALA A 449 0.81 -11.00 -11.94
CA ALA A 449 0.19 -12.28 -11.61
C ALA A 449 -1.13 -12.08 -10.85
N PRO A 450 -2.08 -13.04 -10.94
CA PRO A 450 -3.32 -12.98 -10.17
C PRO A 450 -3.07 -12.87 -8.66
N MET A 451 -3.99 -12.21 -7.97
CA MET A 451 -3.96 -12.08 -6.51
C MET A 451 -5.30 -12.49 -5.92
N TYR A 452 -5.27 -13.07 -4.72
CA TYR A 452 -6.45 -13.51 -4.00
C TYR A 452 -6.45 -12.94 -2.58
N PHE A 453 -7.61 -12.53 -2.07
CA PHE A 453 -7.73 -12.06 -0.68
C PHE A 453 -7.63 -13.24 0.29
N VAL A 454 -6.64 -13.23 1.17
CA VAL A 454 -6.44 -14.21 2.25
C VAL A 454 -7.19 -13.78 3.52
N GLU A 455 -7.06 -12.52 3.92
CA GLU A 455 -7.68 -11.95 5.12
C GLU A 455 -8.37 -10.62 4.78
N GLU A 456 -9.51 -10.37 5.42
CA GLU A 456 -10.29 -9.12 5.34
C GLU A 456 -10.70 -8.71 6.75
N ARG A 457 -10.43 -7.45 7.13
CA ARG A 457 -10.83 -6.88 8.42
C ARG A 457 -11.34 -5.46 8.23
N VAL A 458 -12.43 -5.13 8.93
CA VAL A 458 -13.11 -3.83 8.84
C VAL A 458 -13.21 -3.24 10.22
N ILE A 459 -12.84 -1.97 10.35
CA ILE A 459 -12.88 -1.25 11.61
C ILE A 459 -13.73 0.01 11.39
N GLY A 460 -14.82 0.13 12.13
CA GLY A 460 -15.69 1.31 12.05
C GLY A 460 -15.01 2.56 12.63
N PRO A 461 -15.19 3.76 12.05
CA PRO A 461 -14.59 4.99 12.58
C PRO A 461 -15.07 5.36 13.99
N SER A 462 -16.30 4.98 14.36
CA SER A 462 -16.84 5.23 15.70
C SER A 462 -16.07 4.45 16.78
N LEU A 463 -15.74 3.18 16.52
CA LEU A 463 -14.90 2.37 17.40
C LEU A 463 -13.48 2.94 17.50
N GLY A 464 -12.93 3.42 16.37
CA GLY A 464 -11.62 4.08 16.35
C GLY A 464 -11.59 5.35 17.19
N GLN A 465 -12.60 6.22 17.03
CA GLN A 465 -12.70 7.46 17.80
C GLN A 465 -12.86 7.20 19.31
N GLU A 466 -13.72 6.24 19.69
CA GLU A 466 -13.90 5.88 21.10
C GLU A 466 -12.59 5.35 21.72
N ASN A 467 -11.80 4.59 20.95
CA ASN A 467 -10.49 4.11 21.36
C ASN A 467 -9.47 5.26 21.52
N ILE A 468 -9.49 6.25 20.63
CA ILE A 468 -8.67 7.46 20.76
C ILE A 468 -9.04 8.20 22.05
N ASP A 469 -10.33 8.48 22.26
CA ASP A 469 -10.81 9.27 23.40
C ASP A 469 -10.45 8.60 24.72
N LYS A 470 -10.70 7.29 24.84
CA LYS A 470 -10.30 6.50 26.02
C LYS A 470 -8.79 6.42 26.19
N GLY A 471 -8.03 6.31 25.09
CA GLY A 471 -6.57 6.24 25.11
C GLY A 471 -5.93 7.54 25.58
N VAL A 472 -6.41 8.68 25.08
CA VAL A 472 -5.98 10.02 25.49
C VAL A 472 -6.36 10.27 26.95
N LEU A 473 -7.60 9.96 27.35
CA LEU A 473 -8.05 10.10 28.73
C LEU A 473 -7.19 9.26 29.69
N SER A 474 -6.91 8.00 29.34
CA SER A 474 -6.05 7.11 30.14
C SER A 474 -4.63 7.65 30.27
N THR A 475 -4.07 8.17 29.18
CA THR A 475 -2.74 8.81 29.18
C THR A 475 -2.71 10.04 30.08
N GLN A 476 -3.72 10.91 29.99
CA GLN A 476 -3.82 12.13 30.80
C GLN A 476 -3.95 11.80 32.29
N ILE A 477 -4.84 10.88 32.67
CA ILE A 477 -5.02 10.47 34.06
C ILE A 477 -3.74 9.85 34.60
N GLY A 478 -3.12 8.92 33.87
CA GLY A 478 -1.86 8.28 34.25
C GLY A 478 -0.73 9.30 34.45
N PHE A 479 -0.61 10.25 33.52
CA PHE A 479 0.37 11.33 33.59
C PHE A 479 0.15 12.21 34.84
N ILE A 480 -1.08 12.65 35.11
CA ILE A 480 -1.41 13.51 36.26
C ILE A 480 -1.12 12.79 37.58
N LEU A 481 -1.54 11.53 37.72
CA LEU A 481 -1.30 10.75 38.94
C LEU A 481 0.19 10.57 39.23
N VAL A 482 0.96 10.20 38.20
CA VAL A 482 2.42 10.05 38.31
C VAL A 482 3.09 11.40 38.63
N ALA A 483 2.65 12.48 37.98
CA ALA A 483 3.19 13.81 38.22
C ALA A 483 2.95 14.29 39.66
N ILE A 484 1.74 14.09 40.20
CA ILE A 484 1.41 14.40 41.59
C ILE A 484 2.28 13.57 42.54
N TRP A 485 2.38 12.26 42.30
CA TRP A 485 3.20 11.37 43.13
C TRP A 485 4.66 11.83 43.17
N MET A 486 5.25 12.19 42.02
CA MET A 486 6.61 12.69 41.94
C MET A 486 6.82 13.98 42.75
N VAL A 487 5.90 14.94 42.68
CA VAL A 487 6.00 16.20 43.45
C VAL A 487 5.84 15.93 44.95
N VAL A 488 4.90 15.07 45.34
CA VAL A 488 4.66 14.76 46.76
C VAL A 488 5.86 14.07 47.40
N PHE A 489 6.44 13.06 46.74
CA PHE A 489 7.53 12.27 47.30
C PHE A 489 8.91 12.93 47.14
N PHE A 490 9.19 13.57 46.00
CA PHE A 490 10.53 14.10 45.68
C PHE A 490 10.61 15.63 45.60
N ARG A 491 9.51 16.34 45.90
CA ARG A 491 9.45 17.81 45.96
C ARG A 491 10.05 18.48 44.72
N LEU A 492 11.15 19.22 44.86
CA LEU A 492 11.77 19.95 43.76
C LEU A 492 12.38 19.01 42.70
N PHE A 493 12.97 17.89 43.12
CA PHE A 493 13.44 16.87 42.18
C PHE A 493 12.27 16.22 41.42
N GLY A 494 11.11 16.10 42.07
CA GLY A 494 9.86 15.69 41.43
C GLY A 494 9.41 16.64 40.32
N VAL A 495 9.49 17.95 40.54
CA VAL A 495 9.16 18.95 39.51
C VAL A 495 10.11 18.87 38.31
N ILE A 496 11.41 18.66 38.55
CA ILE A 496 12.41 18.49 37.48
C ILE A 496 12.12 17.23 36.66
N ALA A 497 11.75 16.13 37.34
CA ALA A 497 11.38 14.88 36.68
C ALA A 497 10.11 15.04 35.83
N ASN A 498 9.11 15.78 36.32
CA ASN A 498 7.89 16.05 35.55
C ASN A 498 8.16 16.89 34.29
N PHE A 499 9.06 17.88 34.38
CA PHE A 499 9.49 18.61 33.18
C PHE A 499 10.16 17.68 32.16
N ALA A 500 11.04 16.79 32.62
CA ALA A 500 11.67 15.78 31.77
C ALA A 500 10.65 14.80 31.18
N LEU A 501 9.57 14.49 31.90
CA LEU A 501 8.49 13.63 31.42
C LEU A 501 7.66 14.29 30.30
N VAL A 502 7.29 15.57 30.45
CA VAL A 502 6.61 16.34 29.37
C VAL A 502 7.52 16.41 28.15
N PHE A 503 8.80 16.69 28.36
CA PHE A 503 9.76 16.77 27.28
C PHE A 503 9.97 15.42 26.59
N ASN A 504 9.95 14.31 27.34
CA ASN A 504 10.00 12.96 26.80
C ASN A 504 8.81 12.70 25.86
N LEU A 505 7.58 13.05 26.28
CA LEU A 505 6.40 12.90 25.44
C LEU A 505 6.51 13.70 24.14
N ALA A 506 6.97 14.96 24.19
CA ALA A 506 7.18 15.78 23.00
C ALA A 506 8.21 15.17 22.03
N MET A 507 9.29 14.58 22.56
CA MET A 507 10.28 13.87 21.73
C MET A 507 9.70 12.63 21.07
N ILE A 508 8.91 11.82 21.78
CA ILE A 508 8.25 10.64 21.20
C ILE A 508 7.36 11.07 20.02
N LEU A 509 6.52 12.09 20.21
CA LEU A 509 5.64 12.58 19.15
C LEU A 509 6.42 13.09 17.93
N THR A 510 7.53 13.80 18.17
CA THR A 510 8.41 14.33 17.12
C THR A 510 9.05 13.22 16.30
N VAL A 511 9.65 12.22 16.95
CA VAL A 511 10.34 11.14 16.25
C VAL A 511 9.36 10.28 15.45
N MET A 512 8.17 10.03 16.00
CA MET A 512 7.11 9.31 15.27
C MET A 512 6.65 10.08 14.02
N SER A 513 6.49 11.40 14.12
CA SER A 513 6.16 12.26 12.98
C SER A 513 7.23 12.20 11.89
N TRP A 514 8.53 12.27 12.25
CA TRP A 514 9.64 12.22 11.29
C TRP A 514 9.75 10.89 10.54
N ILE A 515 9.57 9.77 11.24
CA ILE A 515 9.64 8.43 10.63
C ILE A 515 8.36 8.14 9.82
N GLY A 516 7.28 8.90 10.05
CA GLY A 516 5.97 8.64 9.46
C GLY A 516 5.33 7.36 9.99
N ALA A 517 5.69 6.96 11.22
CA ALA A 517 5.12 5.77 11.86
C ALA A 517 3.66 6.03 12.25
N SER A 518 2.80 5.05 11.99
CA SER A 518 1.39 5.10 12.37
C SER A 518 1.20 4.77 13.85
N LEU A 519 0.47 5.61 14.58
CA LEU A 519 0.04 5.34 15.95
C LEU A 519 -1.14 4.38 15.95
N THR A 520 -1.02 3.25 16.63
CA THR A 520 -2.10 2.27 16.81
C THR A 520 -2.61 2.30 18.25
N LEU A 521 -3.72 1.62 18.53
CA LEU A 521 -4.21 1.48 19.91
C LEU A 521 -3.16 0.83 20.84
N PRO A 522 -2.49 -0.28 20.46
CA PRO A 522 -1.33 -0.77 21.20
C PRO A 522 -0.21 0.27 21.29
N GLY A 523 0.05 1.06 20.24
CA GLY A 523 1.01 2.17 20.28
C GLY A 523 0.72 3.18 21.40
N ILE A 524 -0.55 3.55 21.63
CA ILE A 524 -0.95 4.40 22.75
C ILE A 524 -0.60 3.73 24.09
N ALA A 525 -0.86 2.42 24.23
CA ALA A 525 -0.44 1.68 25.42
C ALA A 525 1.09 1.69 25.60
N GLY A 526 1.86 1.62 24.52
CA GLY A 526 3.32 1.78 24.52
C GLY A 526 3.77 3.14 25.07
N ILE A 527 3.08 4.22 24.70
CA ILE A 527 3.30 5.56 25.26
C ILE A 527 3.00 5.57 26.76
N VAL A 528 1.88 5.00 27.19
CA VAL A 528 1.50 4.91 28.62
C VAL A 528 2.53 4.13 29.43
N ILE A 529 3.00 2.98 28.93
CA ILE A 529 4.06 2.19 29.60
C ILE A 529 5.36 3.00 29.67
N THR A 530 5.71 3.71 28.59
CA THR A 530 6.90 4.56 28.55
C THR A 530 6.83 5.68 29.58
N ILE A 531 5.66 6.28 29.83
CA ILE A 531 5.49 7.30 30.88
C ILE A 531 5.88 6.72 32.25
N GLY A 532 5.43 5.50 32.57
CA GLY A 532 5.80 4.81 33.81
C GLY A 532 7.31 4.56 33.91
N MET A 533 7.91 3.97 32.88
CA MET A 533 9.35 3.68 32.85
C MET A 533 10.22 4.94 32.88
N ALA A 534 9.79 6.03 32.22
CA ALA A 534 10.51 7.30 32.21
C ALA A 534 10.60 7.91 33.61
N VAL A 535 9.60 7.69 34.46
CA VAL A 535 9.62 8.12 35.85
C VAL A 535 10.50 7.22 36.71
N ASP A 536 10.51 5.91 36.47
CA ASP A 536 11.35 4.96 37.21
C ASP A 536 12.85 5.34 37.17
N ALA A 537 13.36 5.70 35.98
CA ALA A 537 14.74 6.19 35.85
C ALA A 537 15.02 7.43 36.72
N ASN A 538 14.06 8.36 36.82
CA ASN A 538 14.18 9.54 37.66
C ASN A 538 14.10 9.21 39.16
N VAL A 539 13.26 8.23 39.54
CA VAL A 539 13.16 7.72 40.92
C VAL A 539 14.49 7.09 41.35
N LEU A 540 15.08 6.24 40.51
CA LEU A 540 16.34 5.55 40.79
C LEU A 540 17.49 6.55 41.00
N ILE A 541 17.55 7.61 40.19
CA ILE A 541 18.50 8.72 40.39
C ILE A 541 18.24 9.40 41.74
N CYS A 542 16.99 9.74 42.06
CA CYS A 542 16.66 10.47 43.29
C CYS A 542 16.97 9.65 44.55
N GLU A 543 16.62 8.37 44.56
CA GLU A 543 16.94 7.47 45.68
C GLU A 543 18.44 7.25 45.81
N ARG A 544 19.17 7.07 44.70
CA ARG A 544 20.63 6.97 44.76
C ARG A 544 21.27 8.23 45.36
N ILE A 545 20.76 9.42 45.03
CA ILE A 545 21.20 10.67 45.65
C ILE A 545 20.89 10.68 47.16
N ARG A 546 19.69 10.24 47.58
CA ARG A 546 19.31 10.11 48.99
C ARG A 546 20.22 9.15 49.74
N GLU A 547 20.59 8.02 49.15
CA GLU A 547 21.54 7.04 49.72
C GLU A 547 22.93 7.64 49.93
N GLU A 548 23.49 8.32 48.94
CA GLU A 548 24.81 8.94 49.06
C GLU A 548 24.84 10.05 50.12
N ILE A 549 23.75 10.80 50.30
CA ILE A 549 23.62 11.78 51.41
C ILE A 549 23.58 11.07 52.76
N LYS A 550 22.84 9.96 52.88
CA LYS A 550 22.79 9.15 54.12
C LYS A 550 24.17 8.60 54.49
N TRP A 551 25.00 8.28 53.50
CA TRP A 551 26.39 7.86 53.69
C TRP A 551 27.37 9.01 53.94
N GLY A 552 26.89 10.24 54.10
CA GLY A 552 27.69 11.39 54.50
C GLY A 552 28.34 12.16 53.35
N ALA A 553 27.99 11.85 52.08
CA ALA A 553 28.47 12.64 50.96
C ALA A 553 27.89 14.06 51.00
N SER A 554 28.70 15.07 50.64
CA SER A 554 28.19 16.43 50.52
C SER A 554 27.10 16.50 49.44
N PRO A 555 26.09 17.39 49.55
CA PRO A 555 25.00 17.49 48.58
C PRO A 555 25.42 17.57 47.11
N LYS A 556 26.55 18.22 46.81
CA LYS A 556 27.10 18.28 45.45
C LYS A 556 27.77 16.98 45.01
N GLN A 557 28.50 16.32 45.90
CA GLN A 557 29.11 15.02 45.60
C GLN A 557 28.04 13.93 45.45
N ALA A 558 27.01 13.94 46.30
CA ALA A 558 25.88 13.02 46.24
C ALA A 558 25.14 13.10 44.89
N ILE A 559 24.95 14.30 44.34
CA ILE A 559 24.34 14.45 43.00
C ILE A 559 25.26 13.84 41.92
N VAL A 560 26.58 14.11 41.92
CA VAL A 560 27.49 13.52 40.92
C VAL A 560 27.49 12.00 41.03
N ALA A 561 27.72 11.47 42.24
CA ALA A 561 27.79 10.05 42.51
C ALA A 561 26.46 9.36 42.20
N GLY A 562 25.33 10.01 42.52
CA GLY A 562 23.99 9.53 42.22
C GLY A 562 23.78 9.32 40.72
N TYR A 563 24.03 10.34 39.90
CA TYR A 563 23.89 10.23 38.44
C TYR A 563 24.89 9.23 37.82
N ASP A 564 26.15 9.24 38.27
CA ASP A 564 27.18 8.38 37.67
C ASP A 564 26.96 6.90 38.02
N ARG A 565 26.46 6.57 39.23
CA ARG A 565 26.13 5.20 39.62
C ARG A 565 24.80 4.72 39.05
N ALA A 566 23.77 5.57 39.08
CA ALA A 566 22.45 5.24 38.53
C ALA A 566 22.50 5.00 37.01
N TYR A 567 23.45 5.63 36.30
CA TYR A 567 23.62 5.48 34.86
C TYR A 567 23.67 4.02 34.41
N ASN A 568 24.52 3.20 35.02
CA ASN A 568 24.69 1.80 34.61
C ASN A 568 23.41 0.99 34.79
N THR A 569 22.75 1.14 35.95
CA THR A 569 21.49 0.42 36.23
C THR A 569 20.37 0.85 35.28
N ILE A 570 20.26 2.14 34.98
CA ILE A 570 19.25 2.66 34.04
C ILE A 570 19.55 2.17 32.62
N PHE A 571 20.82 2.19 32.21
CA PHE A 571 21.22 1.72 30.89
C PHE A 571 20.93 0.23 30.72
N ASP A 572 21.31 -0.60 31.70
CA ASP A 572 21.09 -2.05 31.66
C ASP A 572 19.59 -2.38 31.59
N SER A 573 18.77 -1.77 32.45
CA SER A 573 17.32 -1.98 32.44
C SER A 573 16.69 -1.60 31.09
N ASN A 574 17.00 -0.40 30.59
CA ASN A 574 16.46 0.08 29.32
C ASN A 574 16.94 -0.71 28.11
N LEU A 575 18.20 -1.17 28.10
CA LEU A 575 18.75 -1.98 27.02
C LEU A 575 18.03 -3.31 26.89
N THR A 576 17.71 -3.97 28.01
CA THR A 576 16.94 -5.22 27.98
C THR A 576 15.55 -5.03 27.40
N THR A 577 14.83 -3.98 27.81
CA THR A 577 13.50 -3.67 27.26
C THR A 577 13.58 -3.27 25.79
N PHE A 578 14.63 -2.54 25.40
CA PHE A 578 14.86 -2.16 24.00
C PHE A 578 15.09 -3.39 23.12
N LEU A 579 15.84 -4.39 23.59
CA LEU A 579 16.04 -5.64 22.85
C LEU A 579 14.74 -6.41 22.65
N VAL A 580 13.88 -6.49 23.68
CA VAL A 580 12.54 -7.09 23.55
C VAL A 580 11.71 -6.33 22.53
N ALA A 581 11.69 -5.00 22.60
CA ALA A 581 10.96 -4.16 21.66
C ALA A 581 11.50 -4.33 20.22
N PHE A 582 12.81 -4.47 20.04
CA PHE A 582 13.41 -4.73 18.74
C PHE A 582 12.98 -6.08 18.15
N ILE A 583 12.92 -7.14 18.97
CA ILE A 583 12.43 -8.45 18.55
C ILE A 583 10.95 -8.36 18.14
N LEU A 584 10.12 -7.66 18.93
CA LEU A 584 8.72 -7.40 18.59
C LEU A 584 8.57 -6.59 17.29
N PHE A 585 9.48 -5.65 17.01
CA PHE A 585 9.48 -4.90 15.77
C PHE A 585 9.88 -5.76 14.55
N ALA A 586 10.86 -6.64 14.71
CA ALA A 586 11.37 -7.47 13.63
C ALA A 586 10.40 -8.59 13.22
N ILE A 587 9.71 -9.19 14.19
CA ILE A 587 8.84 -10.36 13.98
C ILE A 587 7.35 -9.98 14.01
N GLY A 588 6.98 -8.93 14.75
CA GLY A 588 5.59 -8.53 14.94
C GLY A 588 4.95 -7.96 13.67
N THR A 589 3.65 -8.20 13.55
CA THR A 589 2.83 -7.71 12.44
C THR A 589 1.85 -6.63 12.90
N GLY A 590 1.48 -5.74 11.97
CA GLY A 590 0.46 -4.71 12.17
C GLY A 590 0.57 -3.95 13.51
N PRO A 591 -0.43 -4.06 14.42
CA PRO A 591 -0.46 -3.29 15.67
C PRO A 591 0.71 -3.54 16.63
N ILE A 592 1.28 -4.76 16.66
CA ILE A 592 2.41 -5.11 17.54
C ILE A 592 3.66 -4.34 17.13
N LYS A 593 3.86 -4.16 15.82
CA LYS A 593 4.97 -3.36 15.28
C LYS A 593 4.84 -1.90 15.69
N GLY A 594 3.62 -1.35 15.65
CA GLY A 594 3.32 0.00 16.16
C GLY A 594 3.68 0.16 17.64
N PHE A 595 3.25 -0.79 18.49
CA PHE A 595 3.63 -0.83 19.91
C PHE A 595 5.16 -0.86 20.09
N ALA A 596 5.85 -1.76 19.39
CA ALA A 596 7.30 -1.90 19.47
C ALA A 596 8.04 -0.60 19.10
N VAL A 597 7.63 0.09 18.03
CA VAL A 597 8.21 1.38 17.62
C VAL A 597 8.03 2.44 18.70
N THR A 598 6.82 2.58 19.25
CA THR A 598 6.55 3.56 20.31
C THR A 598 7.39 3.30 21.56
N LEU A 599 7.55 2.02 21.94
CA LEU A 599 8.34 1.60 23.08
C LEU A 599 9.84 1.85 22.88
N MET A 600 10.39 1.50 21.71
CA MET A 600 11.81 1.75 21.37
C MET A 600 12.13 3.24 21.39
N ILE A 601 11.33 4.06 20.72
CA ILE A 601 11.50 5.53 20.70
C ILE A 601 11.39 6.06 22.13
N GLY A 602 10.38 5.60 22.86
CA GLY A 602 10.12 5.98 24.24
C GLY A 602 11.30 5.74 25.19
N ILE A 603 11.93 4.57 25.10
CA ILE A 603 13.09 4.19 25.92
C ILE A 603 14.31 5.07 25.60
N VAL A 604 14.58 5.31 24.31
CA VAL A 604 15.73 6.15 23.90
C VAL A 604 15.52 7.59 24.36
N CYS A 605 14.31 8.12 24.17
CA CYS A 605 13.92 9.45 24.59
C CYS A 605 13.98 9.60 26.13
N SER A 606 13.48 8.62 26.88
CA SER A 606 13.48 8.65 28.34
C SER A 606 14.88 8.57 28.92
N MET A 607 15.76 7.76 28.33
CA MET A 607 17.16 7.68 28.74
C MET A 607 17.88 9.02 28.53
N PHE A 608 17.62 9.70 27.41
CA PHE A 608 18.16 11.03 27.15
C PHE A 608 17.62 12.07 28.16
N THR A 609 16.31 12.11 28.41
CA THR A 609 15.74 13.09 29.36
C THR A 609 16.19 12.83 30.80
N ALA A 610 16.09 11.58 31.27
CA ALA A 610 16.41 11.22 32.64
C ALA A 610 17.89 11.43 32.97
N ILE A 611 18.83 11.16 32.05
CA ILE A 611 20.26 11.22 32.34
C ILE A 611 20.86 12.58 31.98
N THR A 612 20.48 13.14 30.83
CA THR A 612 21.11 14.35 30.27
C THR A 612 20.36 15.59 30.72
N VAL A 613 19.03 15.63 30.53
CA VAL A 613 18.22 16.83 30.77
C VAL A 613 18.04 17.11 32.26
N THR A 614 17.66 16.12 33.06
CA THR A 614 17.48 16.35 34.51
C THR A 614 18.80 16.76 35.16
N ARG A 615 19.93 16.13 34.80
CA ARG A 615 21.26 16.49 35.32
C ARG A 615 21.63 17.93 34.98
N ALA A 616 21.31 18.38 33.76
CA ALA A 616 21.55 19.75 33.32
C ALA A 616 20.71 20.76 34.12
N ILE A 617 19.43 20.46 34.36
CA ILE A 617 18.51 21.31 35.15
C ILE A 617 18.94 21.37 36.62
N VAL A 618 19.23 20.21 37.23
CA VAL A 618 19.75 20.12 38.61
C VAL A 618 21.04 20.94 38.73
N GLN A 619 21.93 20.87 37.74
CA GLN A 619 23.16 21.66 37.72
C GLN A 619 22.90 23.17 37.60
N ILE A 620 21.90 23.62 36.84
CA ILE A 620 21.53 25.04 36.76
C ILE A 620 21.01 25.54 38.12
N ILE A 621 20.16 24.77 38.78
CA ILE A 621 19.50 25.15 40.04
C ILE A 621 20.48 25.10 41.23
N TYR A 622 21.27 24.03 41.34
CA TYR A 622 22.12 23.77 42.51
C TYR A 622 23.61 24.08 42.28
N GLY A 623 24.07 24.19 41.03
CA GLY A 623 25.47 24.44 40.70
C GLY A 623 26.01 25.78 41.18
N LYS A 624 25.16 26.83 41.21
CA LYS A 624 25.55 28.20 41.63
C LYS A 624 25.54 28.43 43.15
N LYS A 625 24.92 27.57 43.95
CA LYS A 625 24.87 27.75 45.42
C LYS A 625 26.17 27.23 46.07
N ARG A 626 26.93 28.11 46.71
CA ARG A 626 28.25 27.80 47.30
C ARG A 626 28.14 26.94 48.57
N ASN A 627 27.11 27.17 49.39
CA ASN A 627 26.83 26.42 50.63
C ASN A 627 25.43 25.78 50.61
N LEU A 628 25.31 24.58 50.06
CA LEU A 628 24.08 23.78 50.12
C LEU A 628 24.08 22.95 51.40
N LYS A 629 23.24 23.30 52.38
CA LYS A 629 23.07 22.55 53.64
C LYS A 629 21.96 21.50 53.58
N LYS A 630 20.98 21.64 52.66
CA LYS A 630 19.85 20.70 52.49
C LYS A 630 19.45 20.61 51.01
N LEU A 631 19.10 19.41 50.55
CA LEU A 631 18.46 19.17 49.26
C LEU A 631 16.95 19.02 49.48
N SER A 632 16.14 19.57 48.57
CA SER A 632 14.69 19.37 48.59
C SER A 632 14.39 18.13 47.75
N ILE A 633 14.82 16.98 48.28
CA ILE A 633 14.66 15.67 47.65
C ILE A 633 13.82 14.77 48.51
#